data_AF-A0A2U9IUR7-F1
#
_entry.id   AF-A0A2U9IUR7-F1
#
_cell.length_a   1.000
_cell.length_b   1.000
_cell.length_c   1.000
_cell.angle_alpha   90.00
_cell.angle_beta   90.00
_cell.angle_gamma   90.00
#
_symmetry.space_group_name_H-M   'P 1'
#
loop_
_entity.id
_entity.type
_entity.pdbx_description
1 polymer ?
#
loop_
_entity_poly.entity_id
_entity_poly.type
_entity_poly.pdbx_seq_one_letter_code
_entity_poly.pdbx_strand_id
1 'polypeptide(L)' 'MTSKTVSFRLKMSVVDEIQRLRPLVNARSTSEFVIKAILYCLDNEECWKLYDQSKNQGMP' A
#
# COMPACT_ATOMS: atom_id res chain seq x y z
N MET A 1 -0.90 20.92 9.93
CA MET A 1 -0.60 19.48 10.02
C MET A 1 0.88 19.26 9.73
N THR A 2 1.62 18.56 10.58
CA THR A 2 3.02 18.19 10.33
C THR A 2 3.07 16.92 9.48
N SER A 3 3.60 16.99 8.27
CA SER A 3 3.87 15.81 7.44
C SER A 3 5.13 15.10 7.91
N LYS A 4 5.11 13.76 7.98
CA LYS A 4 6.29 12.93 8.20
C LYS A 4 6.57 12.10 6.95
N THR A 5 7.83 12.03 6.56
CA THR A 5 8.28 11.17 5.46
C THR A 5 8.68 9.81 6.02
N VAL A 6 8.24 8.75 5.37
CA VAL A 6 8.60 7.37 5.72
C VAL A 6 9.21 6.71 4.49
N SER A 7 10.27 5.94 4.70
CA SER A 7 10.96 5.20 3.64
C SER A 7 10.85 3.70 3.91
N PHE A 8 10.48 2.93 2.90
CA PHE A 8 10.40 1.48 2.94
C PHE A 8 10.83 0.90 1.59
N ARG A 9 11.16 -0.39 1.58
CA ARG A 9 11.55 -1.11 0.36
C ARG A 9 10.37 -1.91 -0.16
N LEU A 10 10.15 -1.86 -1.47
CA LEU A 10 9.21 -2.71 -2.18
C LEU A 10 9.97 -3.68 -3.09
N LYS A 11 9.43 -4.88 -3.26
CA LYS A 11 9.90 -5.79 -4.31
C LYS A 11 9.62 -5.16 -5.67
N MET A 12 10.50 -5.37 -6.65
CA MET A 12 10.36 -4.78 -7.98
C MET A 12 9.02 -5.16 -8.63
N SER A 13 8.60 -6.42 -8.50
CA SER A 13 7.31 -6.89 -9.01
C SER A 13 6.10 -6.11 -8.47
N VAL A 14 6.18 -5.61 -7.23
CA VAL A 14 5.13 -4.76 -6.65
C VAL A 14 5.17 -3.36 -7.27
N VAL A 15 6.37 -2.83 -7.53
CA VAL A 15 6.53 -1.53 -8.20
C VAL A 15 5.97 -1.56 -9.61
N ASP A 16 6.25 -2.63 -10.36
CA ASP A 16 5.72 -2.83 -11.73
C ASP A 16 4.19 -2.85 -11.72
N GLU A 17 3.61 -3.57 -10.76
CA GLU A 17 2.16 -3.64 -10.61
C GLU A 17 1.54 -2.28 -10.22
N ILE A 18 2.20 -1.53 -9.33
CA ILE A 18 1.79 -0.15 -9.02
C ILE A 18 1.80 0.71 -10.29
N GLN A 19 2.84 0.64 -11.12
CA GLN A 19 2.91 1.42 -12.35
C GLN A 19 1.76 1.07 -13.32
N ARG A 20 1.41 -0.23 -13.42
CA ARG A 20 0.29 -0.72 -14.23
C ARG A 20 -1.06 -0.21 -13.73
N LEU A 21 -1.28 -0.18 -12.41
CA LEU A 21 -2.56 0.20 -11.79
C LEU A 21 -2.71 1.70 -11.57
N ARG A 22 -1.60 2.45 -11.50
CA ARG A 22 -1.57 3.90 -11.27
C ARG A 22 -2.57 4.73 -12.10
N PRO A 23 -2.73 4.52 -13.43
CA PRO A 23 -3.70 5.28 -14.22
C PRO A 23 -5.16 4.99 -13.83
N LEU A 24 -5.48 3.79 -13.35
CA LEU A 24 -6.86 3.39 -13.00
C LEU A 24 -7.38 4.11 -11.75
N VAL A 25 -6.47 4.51 -10.85
CA VAL A 25 -6.80 5.23 -9.60
C VAL A 25 -6.45 6.71 -9.66
N ASN A 26 -6.14 7.22 -10.87
CA ASN A 26 -5.78 8.60 -11.14
C ASN A 26 -4.72 9.15 -10.17
N ALA A 27 -3.66 8.37 -9.92
CA ALA A 27 -2.54 8.79 -9.08
C ALA A 27 -1.40 9.37 -9.93
N ARG A 28 -0.85 10.51 -9.54
CA ARG A 28 0.19 11.23 -10.32
C ARG A 28 1.59 10.69 -10.06
N SER A 29 1.80 10.01 -8.94
CA SER A 29 3.08 9.41 -8.56
C SER A 29 2.89 8.07 -7.85
N THR A 30 3.97 7.29 -7.77
CA THR A 30 4.00 6.06 -6.96
C THR A 30 3.70 6.35 -5.50
N SER A 31 4.24 7.45 -4.95
CA SER A 31 3.96 7.87 -3.57
C SER A 31 2.48 8.18 -3.36
N GLU A 32 1.84 8.90 -4.29
CA GLU A 32 0.41 9.18 -4.20
C GLU A 32 -0.42 7.90 -4.29
N PHE A 33 -0.05 6.97 -5.17
CA PHE A 33 -0.70 5.67 -5.26
C PHE A 33 -0.62 4.93 -3.92
N VAL A 34 0.57 4.85 -3.33
CA VAL A 34 0.76 4.14 -2.06
C VAL A 34 0.00 4.82 -0.92
N ILE A 35 -0.02 6.15 -0.86
CA ILE A 35 -0.81 6.88 0.14
C ILE A 35 -2.30 6.55 -0.01
N LYS A 36 -2.84 6.59 -1.22
CA LYS A 36 -4.24 6.22 -1.49
C LYS A 36 -4.53 4.76 -1.09
N ALA A 37 -3.63 3.84 -1.41
CA ALA A 37 -3.76 2.43 -1.07
C ALA A 37 -3.75 2.20 0.46
N ILE A 38 -2.87 2.88 1.19
CA ILE A 38 -2.82 2.82 2.66
C ILE A 38 -4.12 3.36 3.24
N LEU A 39 -4.58 4.54 2.80
CA LEU A 39 -5.83 5.12 3.30
C LEU A 39 -7.02 4.20 3.04
N TYR A 40 -7.12 3.66 1.82
CA TYR A 40 -8.15 2.69 1.46
C TYR A 40 -8.12 1.46 2.38
N CYS A 41 -6.95 0.90 2.66
CA CYS A 41 -6.85 -0.26 3.53
C CYS A 41 -7.10 0.05 5.01
N LEU A 42 -6.80 1.26 5.49
CA LEU A 42 -7.13 1.67 6.86
C LEU A 42 -8.65 1.75 7.07
N ASP A 43 -9.38 2.15 6.04
CA ASP A 43 -10.85 2.29 6.05
C ASP A 43 -11.59 0.99 5.66
N ASN A 44 -10.88 -0.08 5.29
CA ASN A 44 -11.46 -1.34 4.83
C ASN A 44 -11.16 -2.51 5.79
N GLU A 45 -12.21 -3.03 6.45
CA GLU A 45 -12.11 -4.17 7.38
C GLU A 45 -11.49 -5.44 6.76
N GLU A 46 -11.64 -5.65 5.46
CA GLU A 46 -11.06 -6.80 4.76
C GLU A 46 -9.53 -6.70 4.70
N CYS A 47 -8.98 -5.51 4.49
CA CYS A 47 -7.52 -5.31 4.53
C CYS A 47 -6.96 -5.64 5.92
N TRP A 48 -7.66 -5.26 6.99
CA TRP A 48 -7.28 -5.60 8.36
C TRP A 48 -7.29 -7.11 8.61
N LYS A 49 -8.33 -7.81 8.14
CA LYS A 49 -8.40 -9.27 8.24
C LYS A 49 -7.23 -9.96 7.52
N LEU A 50 -6.88 -9.50 6.31
CA LEU A 50 -5.75 -10.03 5.56
C LEU A 50 -4.41 -9.75 6.26
N TYR A 51 -4.25 -8.56 6.84
CA TYR A 51 -3.09 -8.21 7.65
C TYR A 51 -2.96 -9.14 8.86
N ASP A 52 -4.03 -9.30 9.65
CA ASP A 52 -4.04 -10.16 10.83
C ASP A 52 -3.77 -11.64 10.49
N GLN A 53 -4.31 -12.13 9.38
CA GLN A 53 -4.03 -13.48 8.88
C GLN A 53 -2.55 -13.65 8.53
N SER A 54 -1.94 -12.68 7.84
CA SER A 54 -0.52 -12.74 7.50
C SER A 54 0.40 -12.71 8.73
N LYS A 55 0.01 -11.97 9.78
CA LYS A 55 0.68 -11.90 11.08
C LYS A 55 0.58 -13.21 11.87
N ASN A 56 -0.59 -13.83 11.89
CA ASN A 56 -0.84 -15.07 12.63
C ASN A 56 -0.30 -16.33 11.92
N GLN A 57 0.08 -16.23 10.65
CA GLN A 57 0.72 -17.31 9.90
C GLN A 57 2.25 -17.38 10.08
N GLY A 58 2.84 -16.59 10.98
CA GLY A 58 4.25 -16.73 11.34
C GLY A 58 5.20 -16.50 10.18
N MET A 59 4.92 -15.53 9.29
CA MET A 59 5.97 -15.00 8.43
C MET A 59 6.99 -14.26 9.30
N PRO A 60 8.31 -14.49 9.10
CA PRO A 60 9.37 -13.80 9.82
C PRO A 60 9.33 -12.28 9.63
#